data_AF-A0A1F8SSL4-F1
#
_entry.id   AF-A0A1F8SSL4-F1
#
_cell.length_a   1.000
_cell.length_b   1.000
_cell.length_c   1.000
_cell.angle_alpha   90.00
_cell.angle_beta   90.00
_cell.angle_gamma   90.00
#
_symmetry.space_group_name_H-M   'P 1'
#
loop_
_entity.id
_entity.type
_entity.pdbx_description
1 polymer ?
#
loop_
_entity_poly.entity_id
_entity_poly.type
_entity_poly.pdbx_seq_one_letter_code
_entity_poly.pdbx_strand_id
1 'polypeptide(L)'
;MQLRKMLRAEWRTAGEWNLTVENRQPSLAAQAAHTWGDVVLERVNNGVKASRNAFMIDQEMQAVATQRVEAEQRQNDYQASIDAMQAWLSAAKDLPPDKPLQTGKRWQVMFLATRLAEFTPAWMTILQSQPAITAVPGDYVEWLSQIMDYIDNDLLTLEGQIEALDRQRSRLEERYDQEARYSLGLSPTLEVVGLDLVPSKTVRPTGLLTIIGGILGLSLWLLLQLVQISNRV
;
A
#
# COMPACT_ATOMS: atom_id res chain seq x y z
N MET A 1 24.75 25.61 2.87
CA MET A 1 23.77 26.67 2.45
C MET A 1 24.11 27.34 1.12
N GLN A 2 25.38 27.53 0.72
CA GLN A 2 25.74 28.19 -0.55
C GLN A 2 25.40 27.38 -1.82
N LEU A 3 25.62 26.06 -1.83
CA LEU A 3 25.36 25.18 -2.99
C LEU A 3 23.88 25.15 -3.45
N ARG A 4 22.92 25.21 -2.52
CA ARG A 4 21.48 25.18 -2.84
C ARG A 4 21.02 26.45 -3.56
N LYS A 5 21.72 27.58 -3.38
CA LYS A 5 21.40 28.87 -4.04
C LYS A 5 21.88 28.92 -5.49
N MET A 6 22.71 27.98 -5.90
CA MET A 6 23.33 27.94 -7.24
C MET A 6 22.55 27.07 -8.22
N LEU A 7 21.56 26.32 -7.72
CA LEU A 7 20.86 25.30 -8.46
C LEU A 7 19.48 25.79 -8.89
N ARG A 8 19.17 25.62 -10.17
CA ARG A 8 17.85 25.85 -10.74
C ARG A 8 17.34 24.54 -11.33
N ALA A 9 16.20 24.07 -10.86
CA ALA A 9 15.51 22.94 -11.43
C ALA A 9 14.45 23.46 -12.42
N GLU A 10 14.50 22.97 -13.65
CA GLU A 10 13.54 23.33 -14.70
C GLU A 10 12.88 22.06 -15.24
N TRP A 11 11.54 22.05 -15.23
CA TRP A 11 10.77 21.02 -15.91
C TRP A 11 10.57 21.43 -17.37
N ARG A 12 11.08 20.63 -18.31
CA ARG A 12 11.10 20.99 -19.73
C ARG A 12 10.05 20.23 -20.54
N THR A 13 9.91 18.94 -20.28
CA THR A 13 9.03 17.99 -20.99
C THR A 13 8.66 16.82 -20.06
N ALA A 14 7.62 16.05 -20.40
CA ALA A 14 7.23 14.87 -19.63
C ALA A 14 8.39 13.85 -19.56
N GLY A 15 8.84 13.53 -18.35
CA GLY A 15 9.92 12.56 -18.11
C GLY A 15 11.34 13.13 -18.11
N GLU A 16 11.57 14.38 -18.51
CA GLU A 16 12.90 14.99 -18.51
C GLU A 16 12.99 16.17 -17.53
N TRP A 17 13.96 16.08 -16.62
CA TRP A 17 14.26 17.10 -15.62
C TRP A 17 15.65 17.67 -15.89
N ASN A 18 15.76 19.00 -15.98
CA ASN A 18 17.06 19.67 -16.10
C ASN A 18 17.44 20.33 -14.78
N LEU A 19 18.68 20.06 -14.35
CA LEU A 19 19.31 20.67 -13.19
C LEU A 19 20.45 21.56 -13.67
N THR A 20 20.23 22.87 -13.62
CA THR A 20 21.21 23.86 -14.06
C THR A 20 21.95 24.43 -12.85
N VAL A 21 23.27 24.52 -12.94
CA VAL A 21 24.11 25.15 -11.91
C VAL A 21 24.84 26.37 -12.47
N GLU A 22 24.70 27.51 -11.81
CA GLU A 22 25.34 28.77 -12.19
C GLU A 22 26.45 29.15 -11.19
N ASN A 23 27.68 29.38 -11.69
CA ASN A 23 28.79 29.95 -10.92
C ASN A 23 29.69 30.81 -11.82
N ARG A 24 30.32 31.83 -11.24
CA ARG A 24 31.39 32.61 -11.87
C ARG A 24 32.64 31.78 -12.18
N GLN A 25 32.90 30.73 -11.40
CA GLN A 25 34.01 29.80 -11.63
C GLN A 25 33.50 28.52 -12.32
N PRO A 26 33.92 28.23 -13.57
CA PRO A 26 33.43 27.07 -14.33
C PRO A 26 33.70 25.73 -13.64
N SER A 27 34.88 25.57 -13.01
CA SER A 27 35.25 24.36 -12.28
C SER A 27 34.32 24.07 -11.11
N LEU A 28 33.94 25.10 -10.35
CA LEU A 28 32.99 24.96 -9.24
C LEU A 28 31.57 24.68 -9.72
N ALA A 29 31.14 25.25 -10.85
CA ALA A 29 29.84 24.93 -11.45
C ALA A 29 29.79 23.45 -11.90
N ALA A 30 30.85 22.98 -12.56
CA ALA A 30 30.95 21.59 -13.01
C ALA A 30 30.97 20.61 -11.81
N GLN A 31 31.79 20.87 -10.79
CA GLN A 31 31.83 20.04 -9.59
C GLN A 31 30.48 20.01 -8.87
N ALA A 32 29.83 21.16 -8.73
CA ALA A 32 28.50 21.23 -8.12
C ALA A 32 27.44 20.50 -8.94
N ALA A 33 27.46 20.59 -10.28
CA ALA A 33 26.54 19.85 -11.14
C ALA A 33 26.73 18.33 -11.01
N HIS A 34 27.97 17.85 -10.97
CA HIS A 34 28.28 16.44 -10.72
C HIS A 34 27.76 15.97 -9.37
N THR A 35 28.16 16.64 -8.28
CA THR A 35 27.75 16.25 -6.92
C THR A 35 26.23 16.28 -6.75
N TRP A 36 25.54 17.26 -7.33
CA TRP A 36 24.08 17.29 -7.30
C TRP A 36 23.45 16.22 -8.17
N GLY A 37 24.03 15.92 -9.33
CA GLY A 37 23.60 14.83 -10.19
C GLY A 37 23.62 13.50 -9.42
N ASP A 38 24.72 13.19 -8.76
CA ASP A 38 24.88 11.97 -7.95
C ASP A 38 23.84 11.91 -6.82
N VAL A 39 23.68 13.00 -6.06
CA VAL A 39 22.73 13.08 -4.94
C VAL A 39 21.28 12.96 -5.40
N VAL A 40 20.91 13.60 -6.51
CA VAL A 40 19.55 13.51 -7.06
C VAL A 40 19.30 12.11 -7.60
N LEU A 41 20.25 11.54 -8.33
CA LEU A 41 20.14 10.19 -8.89
C LEU A 41 19.95 9.15 -7.79
N GLU A 42 20.78 9.20 -6.75
CA GLU A 42 20.65 8.34 -5.57
C GLU A 42 19.28 8.52 -4.89
N ARG A 43 18.86 9.76 -4.68
CA ARG A 43 17.58 10.06 -4.02
C ARG A 43 16.37 9.61 -4.83
N VAL A 44 16.40 9.75 -6.15
CA VAL A 44 15.34 9.27 -7.05
C VAL A 44 15.31 7.74 -7.05
N ASN A 45 16.47 7.08 -7.16
CA ASN A 45 16.56 5.61 -7.11
C ASN A 45 16.02 5.05 -5.79
N ASN A 46 16.40 5.67 -4.66
CA ASN A 46 15.88 5.31 -3.34
C ASN A 46 14.36 5.55 -3.25
N GLY A 47 13.86 6.65 -3.82
CA GLY A 47 12.43 6.94 -3.90
C GLY A 47 11.67 5.88 -4.71
N VAL A 48 12.14 5.52 -5.91
CA VAL A 48 11.52 4.47 -6.72
C VAL A 48 11.52 3.12 -5.99
N LYS A 49 12.62 2.77 -5.33
CA LYS A 49 12.70 1.56 -4.51
C LYS A 49 11.67 1.57 -3.38
N ALA A 50 11.55 2.70 -2.67
CA ALA A 50 10.55 2.87 -1.62
C ALA A 50 9.12 2.80 -2.15
N SER A 51 8.83 3.36 -3.34
CA SER A 51 7.54 3.19 -4.02
C SER A 51 7.21 1.73 -4.29
N ARG A 52 8.19 0.94 -4.77
CA ARG A 52 8.01 -0.50 -5.00
C ARG A 52 7.73 -1.24 -3.70
N ASN A 53 8.46 -0.93 -2.64
CA ASN A 53 8.22 -1.52 -1.32
C ASN A 53 6.82 -1.18 -0.79
N ALA A 54 6.42 0.10 -0.86
CA ALA A 54 5.09 0.55 -0.43
C ALA A 54 3.98 -0.17 -1.21
N PHE A 55 4.16 -0.38 -2.51
CA PHE A 55 3.23 -1.15 -3.34
C PHE A 55 3.13 -2.61 -2.91
N MET A 56 4.27 -3.29 -2.64
CA MET A 56 4.25 -4.67 -2.14
C MET A 56 3.59 -4.78 -0.76
N ILE A 57 3.84 -3.81 0.13
CA ILE A 57 3.21 -3.78 1.46
C ILE A 57 1.70 -3.58 1.32
N ASP A 58 1.24 -2.73 0.40
CA ASP A 58 -0.21 -2.57 0.11
C ASP A 58 -0.86 -3.89 -0.31
N GLN A 59 -0.20 -4.67 -1.17
CA GLN A 59 -0.69 -6.01 -1.54
C GLN A 59 -0.76 -6.96 -0.34
N GLU A 60 0.23 -6.94 0.54
CA GLU A 60 0.22 -7.72 1.78
C GLU A 60 -0.93 -7.28 2.70
N MET A 61 -1.19 -5.97 2.83
CA MET A 61 -2.31 -5.45 3.61
C MET A 61 -3.66 -5.91 3.06
N GLN A 62 -3.84 -5.91 1.73
CA GLN A 62 -5.05 -6.42 1.10
C GLN A 62 -5.25 -7.91 1.38
N ALA A 63 -4.18 -8.72 1.31
CA ALA A 63 -4.25 -10.14 1.63
C ALA A 63 -4.65 -10.39 3.09
N VAL A 64 -4.07 -9.63 4.04
CA VAL A 64 -4.44 -9.70 5.46
C VAL A 64 -5.91 -9.28 5.68
N ALA A 65 -6.38 -8.24 4.99
CA ALA A 65 -7.77 -7.80 5.08
C ALA A 65 -8.75 -8.88 4.59
N THR A 66 -8.44 -9.56 3.48
CA THR A 66 -9.24 -10.68 2.96
C THR A 66 -9.28 -11.83 3.97
N GLN A 67 -8.13 -12.26 4.50
CA GLN A 67 -8.07 -13.33 5.49
C GLN A 67 -8.86 -13.01 6.76
N ARG A 68 -8.86 -11.73 7.18
CA ARG A 68 -9.63 -11.26 8.33
C ARG A 68 -11.13 -11.37 8.08
N VAL A 69 -11.61 -10.93 6.92
CA VAL A 69 -13.02 -11.04 6.54
C VAL A 69 -13.46 -12.50 6.45
N GLU A 70 -12.62 -13.39 5.91
CA GLU A 70 -12.90 -14.83 5.86
C GLU A 70 -13.01 -15.44 7.26
N ALA A 71 -12.12 -15.07 8.19
CA ALA A 71 -12.17 -15.52 9.57
C ALA A 71 -13.43 -15.01 10.31
N GLU A 72 -13.80 -13.74 10.14
CA GLU A 72 -15.03 -13.16 10.70
C GLU A 72 -16.29 -13.84 10.14
N GLN A 73 -16.31 -14.12 8.83
CA GLN A 73 -17.43 -14.83 8.22
C GLN A 73 -17.59 -16.23 8.80
N ARG A 74 -16.48 -16.98 8.95
CA ARG A 74 -16.49 -18.30 9.58
C ARG A 74 -16.96 -18.25 11.03
N GLN A 75 -16.51 -17.25 11.80
CA GLN A 75 -16.96 -17.03 13.17
C GLN A 75 -18.49 -16.83 13.23
N ASN A 76 -19.05 -16.01 12.34
CA ASN A 76 -20.49 -15.79 12.26
C ASN A 76 -21.26 -17.06 11.87
N ASP A 77 -20.74 -17.84 10.91
CA ASP A 77 -21.35 -19.10 10.47
C ASP A 77 -21.36 -20.15 11.59
N TYR A 78 -20.31 -20.20 12.40
CA TYR A 78 -20.20 -21.04 13.59
C TYR A 78 -21.19 -20.63 14.67
N GLN A 79 -21.27 -19.33 15.01
CA GLN A 79 -22.23 -18.86 16.00
C GLN A 79 -23.68 -19.16 15.58
N ALA A 80 -24.03 -18.88 14.32
CA ALA A 80 -25.36 -19.20 13.79
C ALA A 80 -25.65 -20.71 13.79
N SER A 81 -24.62 -21.56 13.70
CA SER A 81 -24.77 -23.01 13.77
C SER A 81 -25.00 -23.50 15.17
N ILE A 82 -24.25 -22.97 16.14
CA ILE A 82 -24.46 -23.23 17.55
C ILE A 82 -25.90 -22.88 17.94
N ASP A 83 -26.38 -21.69 17.57
CA ASP A 83 -27.75 -21.25 17.88
C ASP A 83 -28.80 -22.21 17.27
N ALA A 84 -28.59 -22.63 16.02
CA ALA A 84 -29.49 -23.57 15.35
C ALA A 84 -29.46 -24.97 15.98
N MET A 85 -28.29 -25.46 16.39
CA MET A 85 -28.14 -26.73 17.10
C MET A 85 -28.78 -26.66 18.49
N GLN A 86 -28.58 -25.58 19.25
CA GLN A 86 -29.24 -25.34 20.54
C GLN A 86 -30.75 -25.31 20.44
N ALA A 87 -31.29 -24.65 19.40
CA ALA A 87 -32.72 -24.64 19.12
C ALA A 87 -33.24 -26.07 18.83
N TRP A 88 -32.48 -26.84 18.06
CA TRP A 88 -32.81 -28.25 17.81
C TRP A 88 -32.77 -29.10 19.08
N LEU A 89 -31.71 -28.97 19.89
CA LEU A 89 -31.55 -29.66 21.18
C LEU A 89 -32.71 -29.36 22.14
N SER A 90 -33.18 -28.11 22.14
CA SER A 90 -34.34 -27.71 22.94
C SER A 90 -35.63 -28.38 22.46
N ALA A 91 -35.87 -28.41 21.15
CA ALA A 91 -37.01 -29.10 20.55
C ALA A 91 -36.94 -30.64 20.66
N ALA A 92 -35.73 -31.19 20.79
CA ALA A 92 -35.53 -32.64 20.93
C ALA A 92 -36.07 -33.18 22.26
N LYS A 93 -36.23 -32.34 23.29
CA LYS A 93 -36.78 -32.71 24.60
C LYS A 93 -38.23 -33.23 24.52
N ASP A 94 -38.98 -32.80 23.51
CA ASP A 94 -40.37 -33.20 23.30
C ASP A 94 -40.50 -34.46 22.43
N LEU A 95 -39.38 -35.04 21.97
CA LEU A 95 -39.39 -36.22 21.12
C LEU A 95 -39.50 -37.50 21.97
N PRO A 96 -40.16 -38.56 21.47
CA PRO A 96 -40.23 -39.83 22.18
C PRO A 96 -38.82 -40.42 22.37
N PRO A 97 -38.35 -40.65 23.61
CA PRO A 97 -36.96 -41.02 23.88
C PRO A 97 -36.60 -42.43 23.40
N ASP A 98 -37.59 -43.33 23.35
CA ASP A 98 -37.36 -44.75 23.04
C ASP A 98 -37.67 -45.11 21.57
N LYS A 99 -37.93 -44.11 20.73
CA LYS A 99 -38.25 -44.34 19.30
C LYS A 99 -37.22 -43.66 18.41
N PRO A 100 -36.80 -44.31 17.31
CA PRO A 100 -35.92 -43.67 16.34
C PRO A 100 -36.51 -42.35 15.81
N LEU A 101 -35.63 -41.41 15.46
CA LEU A 101 -36.05 -40.17 14.82
C LEU A 101 -36.80 -40.44 13.51
N GLN A 102 -37.86 -39.65 13.27
CA GLN A 102 -38.50 -39.62 11.97
C GLN A 102 -37.51 -39.13 10.89
N THR A 103 -37.60 -39.70 9.68
CA THR A 103 -36.68 -39.42 8.58
C THR A 103 -36.44 -37.92 8.32
N GLY A 104 -37.49 -37.10 8.36
CA GLY A 104 -37.36 -35.66 8.16
C GLY A 104 -36.56 -34.96 9.26
N LYS A 105 -36.76 -35.34 10.53
CA LYS A 105 -36.01 -34.81 11.67
C LYS A 105 -34.55 -35.24 11.63
N ARG A 106 -34.28 -36.49 11.22
CA ARG A 106 -32.92 -36.98 11.01
C ARG A 106 -32.19 -36.15 9.95
N TRP A 107 -32.80 -35.92 8.79
CA TRP A 107 -32.19 -35.11 7.73
C TRP A 107 -31.94 -33.67 8.18
N GLN A 108 -32.85 -33.10 8.97
CA GLN A 108 -32.65 -31.77 9.55
C GLN A 108 -31.38 -31.72 10.42
N VAL A 109 -31.19 -32.68 11.31
CA VAL A 109 -29.97 -32.77 12.16
C VAL A 109 -28.72 -32.98 11.34
N MET A 110 -28.77 -33.89 10.37
CA MET A 110 -27.62 -34.15 9.49
C MET A 110 -27.21 -32.90 8.74
N PHE A 111 -28.18 -32.12 8.22
CA PHE A 111 -27.89 -30.85 7.54
C PHE A 111 -27.24 -29.82 8.47
N LEU A 112 -27.71 -29.71 9.71
CA LEU A 112 -27.12 -28.80 10.70
C LEU A 112 -25.65 -29.14 10.96
N ALA A 113 -25.32 -30.42 11.06
CA ALA A 113 -23.97 -30.90 11.31
C ALA A 113 -23.05 -30.80 10.08
N THR A 114 -23.53 -31.15 8.88
CA THR A 114 -22.68 -31.26 7.69
C THR A 114 -22.43 -29.94 6.98
N ARG A 115 -23.27 -28.90 7.17
CA ARG A 115 -23.08 -27.60 6.48
C ARG A 115 -21.77 -26.90 6.83
N LEU A 116 -21.24 -27.19 8.02
CA LEU A 116 -20.00 -26.62 8.53
C LEU A 116 -18.79 -27.53 8.34
N ALA A 117 -19.01 -28.76 7.86
CA ALA A 117 -17.97 -29.75 7.86
C ALA A 117 -16.89 -29.39 6.83
N GLU A 118 -15.66 -29.27 7.33
CA GLU A 118 -14.48 -29.08 6.50
C GLU A 118 -13.72 -30.40 6.35
N PHE A 119 -12.85 -30.47 5.34
CA PHE A 119 -11.99 -31.63 5.12
C PHE A 119 -10.80 -31.65 6.10
N THR A 120 -11.09 -31.55 7.40
CA THR A 120 -10.11 -31.64 8.49
C THR A 120 -10.22 -32.99 9.21
N PRO A 121 -9.12 -33.52 9.78
CA PRO A 121 -9.17 -34.78 10.51
C PRO A 121 -10.21 -34.78 11.65
N ALA A 122 -10.34 -33.67 12.38
CA ALA A 122 -11.29 -33.53 13.47
C ALA A 122 -12.75 -33.61 13.01
N TRP A 123 -13.12 -32.84 11.97
CA TRP A 123 -14.46 -32.91 11.37
C TRP A 123 -14.76 -34.30 10.83
N MET A 124 -13.79 -34.96 10.19
CA MET A 124 -13.99 -36.31 9.69
C MET A 124 -14.25 -37.32 10.81
N THR A 125 -13.57 -37.21 11.95
CA THR A 125 -13.85 -38.06 13.12
C THR A 125 -15.27 -37.83 13.66
N ILE A 126 -15.70 -36.57 13.77
CA ILE A 126 -17.05 -36.22 14.22
C ILE A 126 -18.12 -36.73 13.24
N LEU A 127 -17.90 -36.60 11.93
CA LEU A 127 -18.85 -37.11 10.93
C LEU A 127 -18.90 -38.64 10.90
N GLN A 128 -17.79 -39.32 11.20
CA GLN A 128 -17.75 -40.78 11.31
C GLN A 128 -18.49 -41.31 12.53
N SER A 129 -18.59 -40.52 13.62
CA SER A 129 -19.38 -40.85 14.81
C SER A 129 -20.87 -40.52 14.69
N GLN A 130 -21.36 -40.20 13.48
CA GLN A 130 -22.77 -39.91 13.25
C GLN A 130 -23.68 -41.06 13.74
N PRO A 131 -24.82 -40.77 14.38
CA PRO A 131 -25.74 -41.81 14.83
C PRO A 131 -26.36 -42.60 13.68
N ALA A 132 -26.56 -43.91 13.90
CA ALA A 132 -27.18 -44.81 12.93
C ALA A 132 -28.62 -44.41 12.60
N ILE A 133 -29.16 -44.94 11.49
CA ILE A 133 -30.55 -44.66 11.05
C ILE A 133 -31.60 -45.02 12.11
N THR A 134 -31.31 -46.03 12.95
CA THR A 134 -32.18 -46.53 14.01
C THR A 134 -31.89 -45.91 15.37
N ALA A 135 -30.99 -44.92 15.44
CA ALA A 135 -30.60 -44.25 16.67
C ALA A 135 -31.77 -43.46 17.28
N VAL A 136 -31.79 -43.39 18.61
CA VAL A 136 -32.79 -42.65 19.38
C VAL A 136 -32.39 -41.18 19.50
N PRO A 137 -33.31 -40.25 19.85
CA PRO A 137 -33.00 -38.83 19.95
C PRO A 137 -31.79 -38.52 20.86
N GLY A 138 -31.57 -39.29 21.92
CA GLY A 138 -30.43 -39.14 22.83
C GLY A 138 -29.07 -39.24 22.14
N ASP A 139 -28.91 -40.15 21.18
CA ASP A 139 -27.65 -40.33 20.44
C ASP A 139 -27.33 -39.09 19.58
N TYR A 140 -28.36 -38.48 18.99
CA TYR A 140 -28.22 -37.24 18.22
C TYR A 140 -27.94 -36.03 19.11
N VAL A 141 -28.48 -36.00 20.33
CA VAL A 141 -28.19 -34.96 21.32
C VAL A 141 -26.72 -35.01 21.73
N GLU A 142 -26.20 -36.20 22.04
CA GLU A 142 -24.79 -36.38 22.39
C GLU A 142 -23.88 -35.97 21.21
N TRP A 143 -24.19 -36.45 20.01
CA TRP A 143 -23.42 -36.13 18.82
C TRP A 143 -23.40 -34.63 18.48
N LEU A 144 -24.54 -33.95 18.55
CA LEU A 144 -24.59 -32.49 18.35
C LEU A 144 -23.85 -31.73 19.44
N SER A 145 -23.84 -32.23 20.68
CA SER A 145 -23.06 -31.62 21.76
C SER A 145 -21.55 -31.71 21.46
N GLN A 146 -21.07 -32.85 20.95
CA GLN A 146 -19.68 -32.99 20.51
C GLN A 146 -19.31 -32.02 19.37
N ILE A 147 -20.23 -31.82 18.42
CA ILE A 147 -20.05 -30.84 17.35
C ILE A 147 -19.96 -29.42 17.91
N MET A 148 -20.86 -29.04 18.82
CA MET A 148 -20.86 -27.73 19.45
C MET A 148 -19.59 -27.48 20.25
N ASP A 149 -19.14 -28.45 21.06
CA ASP A 149 -17.89 -28.36 21.81
C ASP A 149 -16.68 -28.18 20.87
N TYR A 150 -16.67 -28.86 19.72
CA TYR A 150 -15.63 -28.67 18.72
C TYR A 150 -15.66 -27.26 18.12
N ILE A 151 -16.84 -26.75 17.76
CA ILE A 151 -17.01 -25.40 17.21
C ILE A 151 -16.59 -24.34 18.23
N ASP A 152 -16.95 -24.49 19.51
CA ASP A 152 -16.55 -23.57 20.58
C ASP A 152 -15.03 -23.47 20.73
N ASN A 153 -14.32 -24.60 20.62
CA ASN A 153 -12.86 -24.61 20.63
C ASN A 153 -12.26 -23.95 19.38
N ASP A 154 -12.86 -24.15 18.21
CA ASP A 154 -12.38 -23.52 16.97
C ASP A 154 -12.67 -22.01 16.95
N LEU A 155 -13.78 -21.57 17.55
CA LEU A 155 -14.10 -20.15 17.75
C LEU A 155 -13.02 -19.41 18.55
N LEU A 156 -12.50 -20.01 19.63
CA LEU A 156 -11.37 -19.45 20.39
C LEU A 156 -10.11 -19.32 19.54
N THR A 157 -9.88 -20.28 18.64
CA THR A 157 -8.75 -20.25 17.71
C THR A 157 -8.91 -19.15 16.68
N LEU A 158 -10.12 -18.98 16.13
CA LEU A 158 -10.46 -17.91 15.18
C LEU A 158 -10.32 -16.52 15.79
N GLU A 159 -10.76 -16.32 17.03
CA GLU A 159 -10.58 -15.05 17.74
C GLU A 159 -9.09 -14.68 17.84
N GLY A 160 -8.25 -15.63 18.27
CA GLY A 160 -6.81 -15.43 18.32
C GLY A 160 -6.18 -15.14 16.94
N GLN A 161 -6.69 -15.77 15.89
CA GLN A 161 -6.28 -15.50 14.50
C GLN A 161 -6.66 -14.10 14.04
N ILE A 162 -7.89 -13.65 14.30
CA ILE A 162 -8.37 -12.31 13.95
C ILE A 162 -7.49 -11.25 14.63
N GLU A 163 -7.22 -11.40 15.93
CA GLU A 163 -6.33 -10.47 16.63
C GLU A 163 -4.90 -10.48 16.06
N ALA A 164 -4.40 -11.65 15.66
CA ALA A 164 -3.07 -11.76 15.06
C ALA A 164 -3.01 -11.05 13.70
N LEU A 165 -4.06 -11.16 12.89
CA LEU A 165 -4.22 -10.45 11.62
C LEU A 165 -4.31 -8.95 11.84
N ASP A 166 -5.04 -8.48 12.86
CA ASP A 166 -5.11 -7.04 13.20
C ASP A 166 -3.72 -6.51 13.61
N ARG A 167 -2.99 -7.23 14.47
CA ARG A 167 -1.61 -6.88 14.83
C ARG A 167 -0.65 -6.92 13.63
N GLN A 168 -0.88 -7.81 12.68
CA GLN A 168 -0.08 -7.87 11.45
C GLN A 168 -0.39 -6.66 10.56
N ARG A 169 -1.66 -6.32 10.40
CA ARG A 169 -2.11 -5.16 9.62
C ARG A 169 -1.51 -3.87 10.16
N SER A 170 -1.59 -3.60 11.47
CA SER A 170 -1.01 -2.38 12.05
C SER A 170 0.50 -2.27 11.79
N ARG A 171 1.23 -3.40 11.87
CA ARG A 171 2.67 -3.43 11.54
C ARG A 171 2.94 -3.15 10.06
N LEU A 172 2.07 -3.61 9.16
CA LEU A 172 2.17 -3.31 7.73
C LEU A 172 1.84 -1.85 7.45
N GLU A 173 0.81 -1.28 8.09
CA GLU A 173 0.44 0.14 7.97
C GLU A 173 1.61 1.06 8.40
N GLU A 174 2.28 0.76 9.51
CA GLU A 174 3.46 1.52 9.95
C GLU A 174 4.61 1.45 8.92
N ARG A 175 4.87 0.27 8.34
CA ARG A 175 5.90 0.10 7.31
C ARG A 175 5.51 0.80 6.01
N TYR A 176 4.24 0.73 5.64
CA TYR A 176 3.69 1.43 4.48
C TYR A 176 3.92 2.93 4.61
N ASP A 177 3.55 3.51 5.76
CA ASP A 177 3.72 4.95 6.01
C ASP A 177 5.17 5.40 5.91
N GLN A 178 6.11 4.58 6.38
CA GLN A 178 7.55 4.86 6.26
C GLN A 178 7.98 4.86 4.79
N GLU A 179 7.70 3.79 4.05
CA GLU A 179 8.09 3.66 2.63
C GLU A 179 7.38 4.71 1.76
N ALA A 180 6.12 5.00 2.03
CA ALA A 180 5.35 6.04 1.35
C ALA A 180 5.98 7.43 1.52
N ARG A 181 6.50 7.76 2.71
CA ARG A 181 7.25 9.02 2.93
C ARG A 181 8.56 9.07 2.15
N TYR A 182 9.27 7.94 2.04
CA TYR A 182 10.52 7.86 1.28
C TYR A 182 10.30 7.77 -0.24
N SER A 183 9.11 7.38 -0.69
CA SER A 183 8.74 7.21 -2.10
C SER A 183 8.84 8.48 -2.95
N LEU A 184 8.77 9.65 -2.32
CA LEU A 184 8.63 10.97 -2.97
C LEU A 184 7.40 11.07 -3.90
N GLY A 185 6.42 10.16 -3.77
CA GLY A 185 5.27 10.07 -4.67
C GLY A 185 5.62 9.55 -6.07
N LEU A 186 6.79 8.93 -6.25
CA LEU A 186 7.21 8.38 -7.53
C LEU A 186 6.43 7.10 -7.85
N SER A 187 6.23 6.84 -9.14
CA SER A 187 5.63 5.57 -9.59
C SER A 187 6.57 4.39 -9.30
N PRO A 188 6.07 3.24 -8.80
CA PRO A 188 6.89 2.03 -8.63
C PRO A 188 7.42 1.47 -9.96
N THR A 189 6.78 1.83 -11.08
CA THR A 189 7.18 1.41 -12.44
C THR A 189 8.19 2.35 -13.10
N LEU A 190 8.60 3.42 -12.42
CA LEU A 190 9.56 4.37 -12.97
C LEU A 190 10.93 3.70 -13.13
N GLU A 191 11.59 3.98 -14.24
CA GLU A 191 12.95 3.54 -14.53
C GLU A 191 13.83 4.77 -14.75
N VAL A 192 15.01 4.76 -14.13
CA VAL A 192 15.96 5.85 -14.23
C VAL A 192 17.01 5.45 -15.26
N VAL A 193 16.93 6.05 -16.45
CA VAL A 193 17.78 5.70 -17.61
C VAL A 193 19.22 6.20 -17.45
N GLY A 194 19.40 7.37 -16.82
CA GLY A 194 20.72 7.94 -16.60
C GLY A 194 20.67 9.44 -16.35
N LEU A 195 21.85 10.04 -16.19
CA LEU A 195 22.02 11.47 -16.02
C LEU A 195 23.02 11.97 -17.07
N ASP A 196 22.54 12.81 -17.99
CA ASP A 196 23.38 13.42 -19.01
C ASP A 196 23.97 14.74 -18.50
N LEU A 197 25.29 14.75 -18.30
CA LEU A 197 26.03 15.95 -17.94
C LEU A 197 26.30 16.78 -19.20
N VAL A 198 25.52 17.83 -19.37
CA VAL A 198 25.74 18.81 -20.44
C VAL A 198 26.95 19.69 -20.09
N PRO A 199 27.91 19.92 -21.02
CA PRO A 199 29.08 20.75 -20.75
C PRO A 199 28.72 22.17 -20.32
N SER A 200 29.51 22.74 -19.40
CA SER A 200 29.31 24.11 -18.92
C SER A 200 29.36 25.12 -20.07
N LYS A 201 28.35 25.99 -20.17
CA LYS A 201 28.32 27.10 -21.13
C LYS A 201 28.59 28.42 -20.41
N THR A 202 29.46 29.24 -20.97
CA THR A 202 29.66 30.62 -20.51
C THR A 202 28.50 31.48 -21.00
N VAL A 203 27.63 31.88 -20.07
CA VAL A 203 26.56 32.84 -20.35
C VAL A 203 27.19 34.23 -20.41
N ARG A 204 27.31 34.80 -21.62
CA ARG A 204 27.81 36.17 -21.78
C ARG A 204 26.75 37.15 -21.23
N PRO A 205 27.13 38.19 -20.48
CA PRO A 205 26.20 39.19 -19.97
C PRO A 205 25.77 40.13 -21.11
N THR A 206 24.95 39.64 -22.03
CA THR A 206 24.45 40.39 -23.18
C THR A 206 23.70 41.63 -22.71
N GLY A 207 22.81 41.52 -21.73
CA GLY A 207 22.03 42.68 -21.25
C GLY A 207 22.89 43.84 -20.73
N LEU A 208 23.96 43.54 -20.01
CA LEU A 208 24.85 44.57 -19.44
C LEU A 208 25.70 45.23 -20.53
N LEU A 209 26.16 44.45 -21.51
CA LEU A 209 26.85 44.96 -22.70
C LEU A 209 25.92 45.82 -23.57
N THR A 210 24.65 45.43 -23.71
CA THR A 210 23.65 46.21 -24.45
C THR A 210 23.39 47.56 -23.77
N ILE A 211 23.30 47.59 -22.43
CA ILE A 211 23.14 48.84 -21.67
C ILE A 211 24.37 49.74 -21.83
N ILE A 212 25.57 49.21 -21.65
CA ILE A 212 26.82 49.98 -21.81
C ILE A 212 26.93 50.52 -23.25
N GLY A 213 26.69 49.67 -24.25
CA GLY A 213 26.69 50.08 -25.66
C GLY A 213 25.64 51.16 -25.95
N GLY A 214 24.45 51.04 -25.37
CA GLY A 214 23.39 52.04 -25.47
C GLY A 214 23.80 53.39 -24.88
N ILE A 215 24.38 53.40 -23.67
CA ILE A 215 24.84 54.62 -23.00
C ILE A 215 25.96 55.29 -23.80
N LEU A 216 26.94 54.52 -24.29
CA LEU A 216 28.05 55.05 -25.10
C LEU A 216 27.55 55.62 -26.43
N GLY A 217 26.63 54.92 -27.11
CA GLY A 217 26.03 55.40 -28.36
C GLY A 217 25.26 56.70 -28.18
N LEU A 218 24.47 56.81 -27.09
CA LEU A 218 23.72 58.01 -26.75
C LEU A 218 24.64 59.18 -26.40
N SER A 219 25.73 58.92 -25.68
CA SER A 219 26.76 59.92 -25.35
C SER A 219 27.48 60.44 -26.61
N LEU A 220 27.84 59.56 -27.54
CA LEU A 220 28.48 59.93 -28.81
C LEU A 220 27.54 60.77 -29.69
N TRP A 221 26.25 60.40 -29.73
CA TRP A 221 25.23 61.16 -30.45
C TRP A 221 25.05 62.57 -29.87
N LEU A 222 25.01 62.71 -28.54
CA LEU A 222 24.94 64.01 -27.87
C LEU A 222 26.16 64.88 -28.19
N LEU A 223 27.38 64.31 -28.19
CA LEU A 223 28.60 65.04 -28.57
C LEU A 223 28.57 65.53 -30.02
N LEU A 224 28.10 64.69 -30.96
CA LEU A 224 27.95 65.08 -32.36
C LEU A 224 26.93 66.21 -32.54
N GLN A 225 25.80 66.14 -31.84
CA GLN A 225 24.81 67.23 -31.83
C GLN A 225 25.38 68.53 -31.26
N LEU A 226 26.17 68.44 -30.19
CA LEU A 226 26.85 69.59 -29.59
C LEU A 226 27.82 70.28 -30.55
N VAL A 227 28.63 69.49 -31.29
CA VAL A 227 29.55 70.02 -32.32
C VAL A 227 28.77 70.62 -33.50
N GLN A 228 27.66 70.02 -33.92
CA GLN A 228 26.82 70.58 -34.97
C GLN A 228 26.20 71.92 -34.57
N ILE A 229 25.82 72.08 -33.30
CA ILE A 229 25.31 73.34 -32.76
C ILE A 229 26.44 74.37 -32.65
N SER A 230 27.62 73.99 -32.15
CA SER A 230 28.75 74.93 -32.00
C SER A 230 29.31 75.45 -33.32
N ASN A 231 29.22 74.65 -34.40
CA ASN A 231 29.69 75.05 -35.73
C ASN A 231 28.63 75.82 -36.54
N ARG A 232 27.41 76.03 -36.00
CA ARG A 232 26.33 76.80 -36.63
C ARG A 232 26.14 78.20 -36.01
N VAL A 233 26.95 78.56 -35.03
CA VAL A 233 27.05 79.90 -34.43
C VAL A 233 28.32 80.55 -34.94
#